data_AF-A0A6G8S6S2-F1
#
_entry.id   AF-A0A6G8S6S2-F1
#
_cell.length_a   1.000
_cell.length_b   1.000
_cell.length_c   1.000
_cell.angle_alpha   90.00
_cell.angle_beta   90.00
_cell.angle_gamma   90.00
#
_symmetry.space_group_name_H-M   'P 1'
#
loop_
_entity.id
_entity.type
_entity.pdbx_description
1 polymer ?
#
loop_
_entity_poly.entity_id
_entity_poly.type
_entity_poly.pdbx_seq_one_letter_code
_entity_poly.pdbx_strand_id
1 'polypeptide(L)'
;MNFNLNPRLFMAVAISSCCLISACSSEKNIAEPKQGAESVDASDELKHQIETKPVKKFAVTQQDAHDIALLNDYEQNFNRMTNDLENELKQLEAQGNLTDEMNHQRKRDLIQSSLNMLKELELKTEQGRYIQGLFYQYWENQAKVYEELHQSGSNELKNPTDAIEGMGDYYTAQAQLKHWQAQTPQ
;
A
#
# COMPACT_ATOMS: atom_id res chain seq x y z
N MET A 1 29.94 35.62 -27.37
CA MET A 1 29.23 36.29 -26.26
C MET A 1 28.42 37.43 -26.84
N ASN A 2 27.10 37.35 -26.75
CA ASN A 2 26.21 38.51 -26.91
C ASN A 2 25.10 38.33 -25.89
N PHE A 3 25.27 39.00 -24.75
CA PHE A 3 24.28 39.11 -23.69
C PHE A 3 23.23 40.12 -24.14
N ASN A 4 21.97 39.69 -24.19
CA ASN A 4 20.85 40.62 -24.14
C ASN A 4 20.07 40.33 -22.86
N LEU A 5 20.15 41.28 -21.94
CA LEU A 5 19.44 41.34 -20.68
C LEU A 5 18.47 42.53 -20.76
N ASN A 6 17.35 42.39 -20.02
CA ASN A 6 16.41 43.41 -19.54
C ASN A 6 15.13 43.67 -20.36
N PRO A 7 14.07 44.23 -19.73
CA PRO A 7 13.52 43.93 -18.39
C PRO A 7 11.96 44.04 -18.36
N ARG A 8 11.36 43.82 -17.19
CA ARG A 8 10.00 44.23 -16.76
C ARG A 8 8.80 43.38 -17.21
N LEU A 9 8.30 42.57 -16.28
CA LEU A 9 6.94 42.77 -15.75
C LEU A 9 6.85 42.24 -14.31
N PHE A 10 6.90 43.17 -13.36
CA PHE A 10 6.43 42.95 -12.00
C PHE A 10 4.90 42.84 -12.06
N MET A 11 4.32 41.78 -11.50
CA MET A 11 3.01 41.92 -10.86
C MET A 11 2.96 41.00 -9.64
N ALA A 12 3.31 41.57 -8.49
CA ALA A 12 2.88 41.07 -7.20
C ALA A 12 1.39 41.36 -7.06
N VAL A 13 0.59 40.33 -6.83
CA VAL A 13 -0.78 40.49 -6.33
C VAL A 13 -0.83 39.84 -4.95
N ALA A 14 -0.71 40.70 -3.94
CA ALA A 14 -1.06 40.39 -2.56
C ALA A 14 -2.47 40.91 -2.31
N ILE A 15 -3.39 40.03 -1.93
CA ILE A 15 -4.72 40.36 -1.38
C ILE A 15 -4.95 39.34 -0.26
N SER A 16 -4.56 39.68 0.97
CA SER A 16 -5.41 40.27 2.02
C SER A 16 -6.41 39.27 2.61
N SER A 17 -6.07 38.85 3.82
CA SER A 17 -6.90 38.08 4.76
C SER A 17 -8.17 38.85 5.15
N CYS A 18 -9.30 38.15 5.16
CA CYS A 18 -10.44 38.45 6.02
C CYS A 18 -10.85 37.18 6.76
N CYS A 19 -10.51 37.09 8.04
CA CYS A 19 -11.20 36.21 8.97
C CYS A 19 -12.58 36.81 9.24
N LEU A 20 -13.66 36.06 8.96
CA LEU A 20 -14.94 36.26 9.61
C LEU A 20 -15.48 34.89 10.02
N ILE A 21 -15.47 34.67 11.33
CA ILE A 21 -16.11 33.57 12.03
C ILE A 21 -17.57 34.00 12.17
N SER A 22 -18.50 33.24 11.59
CA SER A 22 -19.94 33.38 11.86
C SER A 22 -20.46 32.08 12.45
N ALA A 23 -21.16 32.24 13.57
CA ALA A 23 -21.57 31.24 14.53
C ALA A 23 -22.67 30.28 14.03
N CYS A 24 -22.74 29.14 14.71
CA CYS A 24 -23.81 28.15 14.66
C CYS A 24 -25.20 28.74 14.96
N SER A 25 -26.20 28.30 14.23
CA SER A 25 -27.57 28.15 14.76
C SER A 25 -28.30 27.04 14.00
N SER A 26 -28.83 26.09 14.77
CA SER A 26 -29.74 25.03 14.32
C SER A 26 -31.18 25.56 14.17
N GLU A 27 -31.89 25.20 13.10
CA GLU A 27 -33.17 24.46 13.11
C GLU A 27 -34.00 24.60 11.80
N LYS A 28 -34.54 23.44 11.38
CA LYS A 28 -35.81 23.15 10.66
C LYS A 28 -35.96 23.36 9.13
N ASN A 29 -35.86 22.20 8.45
CA ASN A 29 -36.76 21.58 7.46
C ASN A 29 -37.64 22.45 6.55
N ILE A 30 -37.56 22.26 5.22
CA ILE A 30 -38.67 21.82 4.31
C ILE A 30 -38.05 21.09 3.07
N ALA A 31 -38.75 20.03 2.63
CA ALA A 31 -38.63 19.09 1.49
C ALA A 31 -38.20 19.70 0.12
N GLU A 32 -37.75 19.00 -0.93
CA GLU A 32 -37.91 17.62 -1.44
C GLU A 32 -36.92 17.40 -2.64
N PRO A 33 -37.07 16.36 -3.48
CA PRO A 33 -36.21 15.18 -3.61
C PRO A 33 -34.95 15.38 -4.49
N LYS A 34 -33.86 14.65 -4.21
CA LYS A 34 -32.83 14.38 -5.22
C LYS A 34 -32.46 12.90 -5.26
N GLN A 35 -32.92 12.28 -6.34
CA GLN A 35 -32.18 11.23 -7.02
C GLN A 35 -30.74 11.69 -7.23
N GLY A 36 -29.82 10.80 -6.95
CA GLY A 36 -28.41 10.95 -7.20
C GLY A 36 -27.74 9.78 -6.53
N ALA A 37 -27.73 8.63 -7.22
CA ALA A 37 -26.73 7.63 -6.93
C ALA A 37 -25.39 8.36 -7.03
N GLU A 38 -24.77 8.61 -5.88
CA GLU A 38 -23.43 9.17 -5.81
C GLU A 38 -22.54 8.28 -6.66
N SER A 39 -22.02 8.84 -7.74
CA SER A 39 -20.81 8.32 -8.36
C SER A 39 -19.75 8.36 -7.27
N VAL A 40 -19.43 7.19 -6.70
CA VAL A 40 -18.24 7.01 -5.89
C VAL A 40 -17.08 7.57 -6.73
N ASP A 41 -16.50 8.67 -6.27
CA ASP A 41 -15.31 9.24 -6.90
C ASP A 41 -14.23 8.17 -6.86
N ALA A 42 -13.67 7.81 -8.01
CA ALA A 42 -12.59 6.82 -8.10
C ALA A 42 -11.40 7.19 -7.18
N SER A 43 -11.25 8.48 -6.85
CA SER A 43 -10.29 8.94 -5.85
C SER A 43 -10.62 8.51 -4.42
N ASP A 44 -11.88 8.40 -4.03
CA ASP A 44 -12.28 8.00 -2.68
C ASP A 44 -12.20 6.48 -2.50
N GLU A 45 -12.50 5.73 -3.55
CA GLU A 45 -12.26 4.28 -3.58
C GLU A 45 -10.76 3.94 -3.47
N LEU A 46 -9.90 4.67 -4.19
CA LEU A 46 -8.43 4.56 -4.07
C LEU A 46 -7.94 4.83 -2.64
N LYS A 47 -8.46 5.87 -1.98
CA LYS A 47 -8.08 6.19 -0.60
C LYS A 47 -8.44 5.05 0.34
N HIS A 48 -9.68 4.57 0.28
CA HIS A 48 -10.15 3.49 1.16
C HIS A 48 -9.38 2.19 0.99
N GLN A 49 -8.89 1.88 -0.22
CA GLN A 49 -8.10 0.67 -0.47
C GLN A 49 -6.68 0.73 0.07
N ILE A 50 -6.14 1.93 0.30
CA ILE A 50 -4.78 2.14 0.83
C ILE A 50 -4.81 2.46 2.33
N GLU A 51 -5.96 2.90 2.85
CA GLU A 51 -6.14 3.23 4.26
C GLU A 51 -5.84 2.05 5.18
N THR A 52 -4.96 2.31 6.16
CA THR A 52 -4.70 1.36 7.25
C THR A 52 -5.93 1.24 8.14
N LYS A 53 -6.37 0.02 8.41
CA LYS A 53 -7.39 -0.24 9.42
C LYS A 53 -6.83 0.13 10.81
N PRO A 54 -7.69 0.56 11.75
CA PRO A 54 -7.25 0.81 13.13
C PRO A 54 -6.59 -0.42 13.74
N VAL A 55 -5.52 -0.20 14.52
CA VAL A 55 -4.81 -1.27 15.22
C VAL A 55 -5.77 -2.02 16.14
N LYS A 56 -5.90 -3.33 15.93
CA LYS A 56 -6.75 -4.20 16.76
C LYS A 56 -6.02 -4.54 18.06
N LYS A 57 -6.76 -4.58 19.17
CA LYS A 57 -6.22 -5.02 20.46
C LYS A 57 -6.30 -6.54 20.58
N PHE A 58 -5.24 -7.14 21.09
CA PHE A 58 -5.17 -8.55 21.43
C PHE A 58 -4.67 -8.71 22.86
N ALA A 59 -4.89 -9.89 23.46
CA ALA A 59 -4.32 -10.21 24.76
C ALA A 59 -2.80 -10.39 24.64
N VAL A 60 -2.05 -9.84 25.60
CA VAL A 60 -0.61 -10.10 25.73
C VAL A 60 -0.38 -11.55 26.10
N THR A 61 0.56 -12.21 25.44
CA THR A 61 0.89 -13.62 25.70
C THR A 61 2.38 -13.82 25.95
N GLN A 62 2.74 -14.97 26.52
CA GLN A 62 4.14 -15.37 26.70
C GLN A 62 4.85 -15.69 25.37
N GLN A 63 4.11 -15.89 24.29
CA GLN A 63 4.65 -16.21 22.96
C GLN A 63 4.78 -14.97 22.06
N ASP A 64 4.49 -13.78 22.58
CA ASP A 64 4.52 -12.55 21.78
C ASP A 64 5.91 -12.28 21.21
N ALA A 65 6.97 -12.41 22.02
CA ALA A 65 8.35 -12.22 21.56
C ALA A 65 8.75 -13.23 20.48
N HIS A 66 8.29 -14.49 20.58
CA HIS A 66 8.53 -15.52 19.58
C HIS A 66 7.90 -15.17 18.23
N ASP A 67 6.59 -14.86 18.23
CA ASP A 67 5.85 -14.55 17.01
C ASP A 67 6.34 -13.25 16.35
N ILE A 68 6.68 -12.24 17.15
CA ILE A 68 7.29 -11.00 16.65
C ILE A 68 8.63 -11.30 15.95
N ALA A 69 9.48 -12.15 16.54
CA ALA A 69 10.74 -12.53 15.91
C ALA A 69 10.52 -13.21 14.55
N LEU A 70 9.60 -14.17 14.47
CA LEU A 70 9.26 -14.85 13.21
C LEU A 70 8.74 -13.88 12.13
N LEU A 71 7.88 -12.94 12.51
CA LEU A 71 7.35 -11.94 11.58
C LEU A 71 8.44 -10.95 11.13
N ASN A 72 9.35 -10.56 12.02
CA ASN A 72 10.49 -9.71 11.67
C ASN A 72 11.45 -10.42 10.71
N ASP A 73 11.75 -11.69 10.96
CA ASP A 73 12.60 -12.50 10.09
C ASP A 73 11.98 -12.65 8.70
N TYR A 74 10.65 -12.83 8.63
CA TYR A 74 9.92 -12.79 7.38
C TYR A 74 10.09 -11.46 6.64
N GLU A 75 9.87 -10.31 7.30
CA GLU A 75 10.03 -8.99 6.66
C GLU A 75 11.46 -8.75 6.19
N GLN A 76 12.46 -9.15 6.98
CA GLN A 76 13.87 -9.04 6.61
C GLN A 76 14.20 -9.89 5.39
N ASN A 77 13.74 -11.15 5.37
CA ASN A 77 13.96 -12.04 4.24
C ASN A 77 13.27 -11.53 2.97
N PHE A 78 12.02 -11.05 3.09
CA PHE A 78 11.31 -10.44 1.98
C PHE A 78 12.07 -9.23 1.42
N ASN A 79 12.46 -8.28 2.27
CA ASN A 79 13.21 -7.09 1.85
C ASN A 79 14.53 -7.45 1.16
N ARG A 80 15.25 -8.45 1.67
CA ARG A 80 16.48 -8.96 1.05
C ARG A 80 16.21 -9.50 -0.35
N MET A 81 15.24 -10.40 -0.50
CA MET A 81 14.89 -10.97 -1.81
C MET A 81 14.42 -9.92 -2.81
N THR A 82 13.63 -8.94 -2.37
CA THR A 82 13.21 -7.81 -3.22
C THR A 82 14.41 -6.99 -3.68
N ASN A 83 15.31 -6.62 -2.76
CA ASN A 83 16.51 -5.86 -3.10
C ASN A 83 17.43 -6.63 -4.06
N ASP A 84 17.64 -7.93 -3.82
CA ASP A 84 18.44 -8.80 -4.68
C ASP A 84 17.83 -8.88 -6.09
N LEU A 85 16.50 -9.05 -6.17
CA LEU A 85 15.78 -9.06 -7.43
C LEU A 85 15.88 -7.72 -8.18
N GLU A 86 15.67 -6.59 -7.50
CA GLU A 86 15.79 -5.28 -8.11
C GLU A 86 17.18 -5.05 -8.70
N ASN A 87 18.22 -5.51 -8.01
CA ASN A 87 19.59 -5.43 -8.50
C ASN A 87 19.81 -6.33 -9.72
N GLU A 88 19.31 -7.57 -9.70
CA GLU A 88 19.36 -8.49 -10.85
C GLU A 88 18.67 -7.87 -12.08
N LEU A 89 17.44 -7.35 -11.92
CA LEU A 89 16.67 -6.75 -13.01
C LEU A 89 17.38 -5.53 -13.60
N LYS A 90 17.94 -4.65 -12.77
CA LYS A 90 18.73 -3.49 -13.23
C LYS A 90 19.97 -3.93 -14.02
N GLN A 91 20.64 -5.00 -13.61
CA GLN A 91 21.80 -5.51 -14.33
C GLN A 91 21.41 -6.10 -15.69
N LEU A 92 20.32 -6.88 -15.74
CA LEU A 92 19.81 -7.45 -16.99
C LEU A 92 19.36 -6.36 -17.97
N GLU A 93 18.69 -5.32 -17.46
CA GLU A 93 18.27 -4.16 -18.24
C GLU A 93 19.49 -3.43 -18.84
N ALA A 94 20.51 -3.16 -18.01
CA ALA A 94 21.74 -2.49 -18.46
C ALA A 94 22.52 -3.29 -19.51
N GLN A 95 22.37 -4.63 -19.53
CA GLN A 95 22.99 -5.51 -20.52
C GLN A 95 22.14 -5.70 -21.78
N GLY A 96 20.92 -5.16 -21.83
CA GLY A 96 19.96 -5.41 -22.92
C GLY A 96 19.43 -6.85 -22.96
N ASN A 97 19.53 -7.57 -21.84
CA ASN A 97 19.14 -8.97 -21.69
C ASN A 97 17.80 -9.15 -20.96
N LEU A 98 17.20 -8.07 -20.44
CA LEU A 98 15.91 -8.13 -19.77
C LEU A 98 14.78 -8.24 -20.80
N THR A 99 14.00 -9.31 -20.70
CA THR A 99 12.75 -9.48 -21.46
C THR A 99 11.54 -9.31 -20.55
N ASP A 100 10.38 -9.00 -21.12
CA ASP A 100 9.13 -8.88 -20.36
C ASP A 100 8.77 -10.19 -19.66
N GLU A 101 8.99 -11.33 -20.32
CA GLU A 101 8.75 -12.66 -19.74
C GLU A 101 9.66 -12.92 -18.53
N MET A 102 10.94 -12.55 -18.62
CA MET A 102 11.85 -12.67 -17.48
C MET A 102 11.42 -11.78 -16.31
N ASN A 103 11.06 -10.53 -16.59
CA ASN A 103 10.58 -9.61 -15.56
C ASN A 103 9.31 -10.13 -14.87
N HIS A 104 8.35 -10.63 -15.65
CA HIS A 104 7.13 -11.24 -15.14
C HIS A 104 7.42 -12.47 -14.27
N GLN A 105 8.18 -13.43 -14.81
CA GLN A 105 8.59 -14.65 -14.11
C GLN A 105 9.22 -14.33 -12.76
N ARG A 106 10.17 -13.40 -12.73
CA ARG A 106 10.90 -13.04 -11.51
C ARG A 106 10.00 -12.40 -10.45
N LYS A 107 9.07 -11.53 -10.84
CA LYS A 107 8.10 -10.94 -9.91
C LYS A 107 7.13 -11.98 -9.36
N ARG A 108 6.67 -12.90 -10.21
CA ARG A 108 5.83 -14.03 -9.78
C ARG A 108 6.54 -14.93 -8.77
N ASP A 109 7.81 -15.23 -9.01
CA ASP A 109 8.63 -16.04 -8.10
C ASP A 109 8.81 -15.36 -6.74
N LEU A 110 9.00 -14.03 -6.71
CA LEU A 110 9.05 -13.26 -5.47
C LEU A 110 7.74 -13.36 -4.68
N ILE A 111 6.59 -13.16 -5.34
CA ILE A 111 5.26 -13.27 -4.71
C ILE A 111 5.06 -14.67 -4.14
N GLN A 112 5.39 -15.71 -4.90
CA GLN A 112 5.25 -17.09 -4.45
C GLN A 112 6.17 -17.40 -3.27
N SER A 113 7.39 -16.85 -3.27
CA SER A 113 8.34 -16.97 -2.16
C SER A 113 7.77 -16.33 -0.89
N SER A 114 7.19 -15.12 -0.99
CA SER A 114 6.49 -14.47 0.13
C SER A 114 5.35 -15.31 0.69
N LEU A 115 4.49 -15.84 -0.18
CA LEU A 115 3.38 -16.72 0.23
C LEU A 115 3.85 -17.99 0.94
N ASN A 116 4.92 -18.61 0.44
CA ASN A 116 5.48 -19.82 1.04
C ASN A 116 6.11 -19.52 2.41
N MET A 117 6.94 -18.48 2.52
CA MET A 117 7.51 -18.07 3.81
C MET A 117 6.42 -17.77 4.83
N LEU A 118 5.34 -17.07 4.44
CA LEU A 118 4.21 -16.80 5.32
C LEU A 118 3.55 -18.10 5.81
N LYS A 119 3.30 -19.07 4.93
CA LYS A 119 2.68 -20.35 5.31
C LYS A 119 3.54 -21.16 6.29
N GLU A 120 4.85 -21.01 6.22
CA GLU A 120 5.81 -21.70 7.09
C GLU A 120 5.95 -21.06 8.48
N LEU A 121 5.42 -19.84 8.68
CA LEU A 121 5.46 -19.20 10.00
C LEU A 121 4.59 -19.96 11.01
N GLU A 122 5.23 -20.52 12.02
CA GLU A 122 4.55 -21.21 13.11
C GLU A 122 4.08 -20.26 14.23
N LEU A 123 3.19 -19.33 13.91
CA LEU A 123 2.72 -18.31 14.86
C LEU A 123 1.78 -18.89 15.93
N LYS A 124 2.12 -18.67 17.19
CA LYS A 124 1.43 -19.27 18.35
C LYS A 124 0.30 -18.39 18.87
N THR A 125 0.35 -17.08 18.64
CA THR A 125 -0.60 -16.08 19.15
C THR A 125 -1.73 -15.78 18.15
N GLU A 126 -2.85 -15.25 18.65
CA GLU A 126 -3.93 -14.75 17.77
C GLU A 126 -3.46 -13.52 16.96
N GLN A 127 -2.71 -12.62 17.59
CA GLN A 127 -2.20 -11.42 16.93
C GLN A 127 -1.22 -11.75 15.80
N GLY A 128 -0.31 -12.70 16.02
CA GLY A 128 0.60 -13.19 14.99
C GLY A 128 -0.16 -13.74 13.79
N ARG A 129 -1.10 -14.68 14.01
CA ARG A 129 -1.93 -15.25 12.93
C ARG A 129 -2.77 -14.20 12.21
N TYR A 130 -3.24 -13.17 12.91
CA TYR A 130 -3.94 -12.05 12.30
C TYR A 130 -3.04 -11.26 11.34
N ILE A 131 -1.83 -10.90 11.77
CA ILE A 131 -0.83 -10.21 10.94
C ILE A 131 -0.45 -11.07 9.72
N GLN A 132 -0.19 -12.35 9.92
CA GLN A 132 0.07 -13.31 8.84
C GLN A 132 -1.06 -13.36 7.82
N GLY A 133 -2.31 -13.39 8.28
CA GLY A 133 -3.50 -13.37 7.42
C GLY A 133 -3.55 -12.13 6.54
N LEU A 134 -3.29 -10.94 7.11
CA LEU A 134 -3.27 -9.69 6.35
C LEU A 134 -2.17 -9.68 5.28
N PHE A 135 -0.94 -10.09 5.62
CA PHE A 135 0.12 -10.21 4.63
C PHE A 135 -0.21 -11.25 3.54
N TYR A 136 -0.81 -12.38 3.93
CA TYR A 136 -1.19 -13.43 3.00
C TYR A 136 -2.22 -12.95 1.99
N GLN A 137 -3.27 -12.26 2.46
CA GLN A 137 -4.32 -11.70 1.60
C GLN A 137 -3.75 -10.72 0.58
N TYR A 138 -2.85 -9.83 1.03
CA TYR A 138 -2.15 -8.93 0.12
C TYR A 138 -1.41 -9.69 -0.98
N TRP A 139 -0.56 -10.66 -0.63
CA TRP A 139 0.21 -11.39 -1.64
C TRP A 139 -0.63 -12.26 -2.56
N GLU A 140 -1.73 -12.84 -2.06
CA GLU A 140 -2.66 -13.59 -2.90
C GLU A 140 -3.32 -12.67 -3.94
N ASN A 141 -3.68 -11.45 -3.55
CA ASN A 141 -4.22 -10.46 -4.49
C ASN A 141 -3.16 -10.02 -5.51
N GLN A 142 -1.95 -9.73 -5.06
CA GLN A 142 -0.85 -9.40 -5.97
C GLN A 142 -0.59 -10.52 -6.98
N ALA A 143 -0.65 -11.80 -6.57
CA ALA A 143 -0.50 -12.92 -7.50
C ALA A 143 -1.56 -12.90 -8.61
N LYS A 144 -2.82 -12.62 -8.28
CA LYS A 144 -3.94 -12.54 -9.24
C LYS A 144 -3.75 -11.37 -10.22
N VAL A 145 -3.40 -10.19 -9.70
CA VAL A 145 -3.16 -8.97 -10.48
C VAL A 145 -2.04 -9.18 -11.50
N TYR A 146 -0.93 -9.76 -11.07
CA TYR A 146 0.22 -10.00 -11.96
C TYR A 146 -0.10 -11.02 -13.05
N GLU A 147 -0.81 -12.09 -12.72
CA GLU A 147 -1.24 -13.09 -13.69
C GLU A 147 -2.22 -12.49 -14.72
N GLU A 148 -3.14 -11.63 -14.28
CA GLU A 148 -4.05 -10.94 -15.21
C GLU A 148 -3.31 -10.01 -16.17
N LEU A 149 -2.37 -9.21 -15.65
CA LEU A 149 -1.55 -8.32 -16.48
C LEU A 149 -0.82 -9.09 -17.58
N HIS A 150 -0.21 -10.23 -17.23
CA HIS A 150 0.49 -11.09 -18.19
C HIS A 150 -0.45 -11.66 -19.26
N GLN A 151 -1.65 -12.10 -18.86
CA GLN A 151 -2.64 -12.67 -19.78
C GLN A 151 -3.31 -11.63 -20.70
N SER A 152 -3.36 -10.36 -20.29
CA SER A 152 -4.06 -9.29 -21.04
C SER A 152 -3.44 -8.98 -22.41
N GLY A 153 -2.14 -9.28 -22.61
CA GLY A 153 -1.40 -8.96 -23.83
C GLY A 153 -1.16 -7.46 -24.09
N SER A 154 -2.01 -6.58 -23.56
CA SER A 154 -1.86 -5.11 -23.53
C SER A 154 -1.16 -4.60 -22.27
N ASN A 155 -0.91 -5.48 -21.29
CA ASN A 155 -0.41 -5.12 -19.96
C ASN A 155 -1.35 -4.15 -19.22
N GLU A 156 -2.66 -4.31 -19.44
CA GLU A 156 -3.72 -3.52 -18.82
C GLU A 156 -4.64 -4.43 -18.00
N LEU A 157 -5.04 -3.97 -16.81
CA LEU A 157 -6.04 -4.65 -16.00
C LEU A 157 -7.45 -4.42 -16.54
N LYS A 158 -8.33 -5.41 -16.37
CA LYS A 158 -9.77 -5.25 -16.66
C LYS A 158 -10.40 -4.21 -15.76
N ASN A 159 -10.01 -4.17 -14.48
CA ASN A 159 -10.35 -3.10 -13.55
C ASN A 159 -9.07 -2.46 -13.00
N PRO A 160 -8.82 -1.17 -13.26
CA PRO A 160 -7.63 -0.48 -12.78
C PRO A 160 -7.45 -0.47 -11.25
N THR A 161 -8.54 -0.60 -10.50
CA THR A 161 -8.56 -0.68 -9.04
C THR A 161 -7.93 -1.95 -8.49
N ASP A 162 -7.86 -3.02 -9.28
CA ASP A 162 -7.32 -4.30 -8.81
C ASP A 162 -5.81 -4.18 -8.49
N ALA A 163 -5.11 -3.23 -9.13
CA ALA A 163 -3.68 -2.95 -8.89
C ALA A 163 -3.35 -2.57 -7.42
N ILE A 164 -4.29 -1.90 -6.76
CA ILE A 164 -4.14 -1.38 -5.39
C ILE A 164 -4.91 -2.23 -4.36
N GLU A 165 -5.60 -3.27 -4.83
CA GLU A 165 -6.42 -4.10 -3.98
C GLU A 165 -5.56 -4.82 -2.94
N GLY A 166 -5.98 -4.74 -1.68
CA GLY A 166 -5.26 -5.35 -0.56
C GLY A 166 -4.05 -4.55 -0.06
N MET A 167 -3.70 -3.40 -0.65
CA MET A 167 -2.62 -2.55 -0.12
C MET A 167 -2.90 -2.12 1.33
N GLY A 168 -4.15 -1.81 1.66
CA GLY A 168 -4.58 -1.48 3.01
C GLY A 168 -4.33 -2.62 4.00
N ASP A 169 -4.44 -3.89 3.58
CA ASP A 169 -4.14 -5.03 4.45
C ASP A 169 -2.64 -5.14 4.72
N TYR A 170 -1.79 -4.92 3.71
CA TYR A 170 -0.34 -4.87 3.90
C TYR A 170 0.07 -3.78 4.92
N TYR A 171 -0.42 -2.55 4.73
CA TYR A 171 -0.10 -1.46 5.65
C TYR A 171 -0.70 -1.68 7.05
N THR A 172 -1.88 -2.30 7.13
CA THR A 172 -2.48 -2.70 8.42
C THR A 172 -1.59 -3.73 9.12
N ALA A 173 -1.06 -4.72 8.41
CA ALA A 173 -0.16 -5.73 8.97
C ALA A 173 1.09 -5.09 9.57
N GLN A 174 1.72 -4.16 8.83
CA GLN A 174 2.89 -3.40 9.28
C GLN A 174 2.58 -2.55 10.51
N ALA A 175 1.47 -1.82 10.49
CA ALA A 175 1.05 -0.98 11.62
C ALA A 175 0.78 -1.82 12.88
N GLN A 176 0.14 -2.98 12.71
CA GLN A 176 -0.15 -3.92 13.78
C GLN A 176 1.14 -4.52 14.38
N LEU A 177 2.09 -4.94 13.54
CA LEU A 177 3.38 -5.48 13.98
C LEU A 177 4.21 -4.42 14.71
N LYS A 178 4.33 -3.22 14.15
CA LYS A 178 5.06 -2.09 14.76
C LYS A 178 4.48 -1.71 16.11
N HIS A 179 3.16 -1.66 16.24
CA HIS A 179 2.50 -1.39 17.51
C HIS A 179 2.79 -2.47 18.54
N TRP A 180 2.76 -3.75 18.13
CA TRP A 180 3.04 -4.87 19.00
C TRP A 180 4.48 -4.85 19.54
N GLN A 181 5.46 -4.61 18.67
CA GLN A 181 6.86 -4.45 19.03
C GLN A 181 7.08 -3.34 20.07
N ALA A 182 6.34 -2.23 19.97
CA ALA A 182 6.44 -1.13 20.91
C ALA A 182 5.89 -1.46 22.32
N GLN A 183 5.06 -2.50 22.43
CA GLN A 183 4.44 -2.93 23.69
C GLN A 183 5.11 -4.16 24.31
N THR A 184 5.81 -4.95 23.51
CA THR A 184 6.50 -6.15 23.95
C THR A 184 7.92 -5.80 24.39
N PRO A 185 8.31 -6.08 25.66
CA PRO A 185 9.69 -5.95 26.09
C PRO A 185 10.62 -6.81 25.22
N GLN A 186 11.73 -6.23 24.79
CA GLN A 186 12.80 -6.93 24.07
C GLN A 186 13.58 -7.84 25.01
#